data_AF-A0A914AA70-F1
#
_entry.id   AF-A0A914AA70-F1
#
_cell.length_a   1.000
_cell.length_b   1.000
_cell.length_c   1.000
_cell.angle_alpha   90.00
_cell.angle_beta   90.00
_cell.angle_gamma   90.00
#
_symmetry.space_group_name_H-M   'P 1'
#
loop_
_entity.id
_entity.type
_entity.pdbx_description
1 polymer ?
#
loop_
_entity_poly.entity_id
_entity_poly.type
_entity_poly.pdbx_seq_one_letter_code
_entity_poly.pdbx_strand_id
1 'polypeptide(L)'
;MLASRIFIKLPLVACVSAPTVGRGVATCLRPKVSVVVPALRYASQPSRIAAKRAAKSKTLKEMAATPADGSAISVGRGALAGAAAVGIGALCYYGLGMSKDVGALERAAMWPDYVRERVQSTYAYFGVGIASTAASAIAISRNPAIMARMMPKSWVGALGMMGLVMCSGFICMSVPYTEGVLGGKQLAWLAHSGLLGAVLAPMTLLGGQLLIRAAWYTAGVVGGLSCVAACAPSEKFLYIGGPLAMGLGVVIAASIGGMFFAPTTALGSGLYAISTYGGLILFSGFLLYDTQLIMKRAETYPIMPQRPYDPINAAMGIYMDTVNIFIRIAMILSNSSGGRRK
;
A
#
# COMPACT_ATOMS: atom_id res chain seq x y z
N MET A 1 2.09 -48.14 1.96
CA MET A 1 1.99 -49.23 2.95
C MET A 1 3.17 -49.12 3.92
N LEU A 2 2.81 -49.03 5.21
CA LEU A 2 3.56 -49.33 6.43
C LEU A 2 5.02 -48.87 6.66
N ALA A 3 5.12 -48.03 7.70
CA ALA A 3 5.89 -48.24 8.93
C ALA A 3 7.43 -48.35 8.83
N SER A 4 8.11 -47.30 9.30
CA SER A 4 9.55 -47.28 9.52
C SER A 4 9.85 -47.06 11.01
N ARG A 5 10.82 -47.85 11.52
CA ARG A 5 11.56 -47.76 12.80
C ARG A 5 10.82 -48.32 14.03
N ILE A 6 11.18 -49.45 14.65
CA ILE A 6 12.47 -50.14 14.92
C ILE A 6 13.48 -49.25 15.68
N PHE A 7 13.37 -49.33 17.02
CA PHE A 7 14.36 -49.88 17.97
C PHE A 7 15.75 -49.21 18.21
N ILE A 8 16.03 -49.04 19.53
CA ILE A 8 17.29 -49.19 20.31
C ILE A 8 18.41 -48.14 20.12
N LYS A 9 18.78 -47.46 21.22
CA LYS A 9 20.10 -47.65 21.91
C LYS A 9 20.26 -46.76 23.16
N LEU A 10 20.55 -47.43 24.28
CA LEU A 10 21.31 -46.94 25.44
C LEU A 10 22.80 -46.81 25.07
N PRO A 11 23.61 -45.98 25.78
CA PRO A 11 24.43 -46.48 26.91
C PRO A 11 24.47 -45.48 28.09
N LEU A 12 24.55 -45.84 29.38
CA LEU A 12 25.58 -46.58 30.16
C LEU A 12 26.94 -45.84 30.25
N VAL A 13 27.20 -45.11 31.34
CA VAL A 13 28.49 -45.06 32.08
C VAL A 13 28.22 -44.59 33.51
N ALA A 14 28.71 -45.35 34.48
CA ALA A 14 28.85 -45.00 35.90
C ALA A 14 30.29 -45.33 36.35
N CYS A 15 30.64 -44.86 37.56
CA CYS A 15 31.81 -45.24 38.39
C CYS A 15 33.15 -44.56 38.03
N VAL A 16 34.08 -44.21 38.94
CA VAL A 16 34.29 -44.47 40.38
C VAL A 16 35.41 -43.54 40.88
N SER A 17 35.37 -43.12 42.16
CA SER A 17 36.58 -42.95 43.00
C SER A 17 36.20 -42.74 44.47
N ALA A 18 36.79 -43.53 45.37
CA ALA A 18 36.74 -43.45 46.84
C ALA A 18 38.19 -43.26 47.37
N PRO A 19 38.51 -43.29 48.69
CA PRO A 19 37.85 -42.78 49.90
C PRO A 19 38.84 -41.88 50.74
N THR A 20 38.47 -41.39 51.93
CA THR A 20 39.17 -41.61 53.23
C THR A 20 38.87 -40.59 54.36
N VAL A 21 38.90 -41.14 55.60
CA VAL A 21 39.11 -40.56 56.95
C VAL A 21 37.93 -39.88 57.67
N GLY A 22 37.68 -40.35 58.91
CA GLY A 22 36.56 -39.98 59.78
C GLY A 22 36.94 -39.23 61.07
N ARG A 23 35.91 -38.93 61.88
CA ARG A 23 35.83 -38.79 63.37
C ARG A 23 34.40 -38.31 63.72
N GLY A 24 33.56 -39.12 64.37
CA GLY A 24 33.06 -38.96 65.77
C GLY A 24 32.40 -37.60 66.07
N VAL A 25 31.18 -37.43 66.59
CA VAL A 25 30.59 -38.00 67.82
C VAL A 25 29.09 -37.62 67.95
N ALA A 26 28.30 -38.57 68.45
CA ALA A 26 27.06 -38.56 69.26
C ALA A 26 25.86 -37.58 69.02
N THR A 27 24.72 -38.24 68.81
CA THR A 27 23.31 -37.94 69.13
C THR A 27 22.99 -37.09 70.36
N CYS A 28 21.93 -36.26 70.26
CA CYS A 28 20.78 -36.31 71.18
C CYS A 28 19.56 -35.52 70.64
N LEU A 29 18.46 -36.24 70.43
CA LEU A 29 17.11 -35.75 70.16
C LEU A 29 16.46 -35.15 71.41
N ARG A 30 15.58 -34.14 71.26
CA ARG A 30 14.20 -34.11 71.81
C ARG A 30 13.44 -32.82 71.41
N PRO A 31 12.09 -32.82 71.44
CA PRO A 31 11.25 -32.29 70.38
C PRO A 31 10.42 -31.07 70.81
N LYS A 32 9.74 -30.41 69.85
CA LYS A 32 8.39 -29.86 70.08
C LYS A 32 7.65 -29.60 68.77
N VAL A 33 6.47 -30.19 68.71
CA VAL A 33 5.47 -30.13 67.65
C VAL A 33 4.86 -28.73 67.59
N SER A 34 4.71 -28.18 66.39
CA SER A 34 3.80 -27.06 66.13
C SER A 34 2.95 -27.34 64.88
N VAL A 35 1.66 -27.09 65.07
CA VAL A 35 0.52 -27.48 64.23
C VAL A 35 0.56 -26.75 62.89
N VAL A 36 0.52 -27.49 61.77
CA VAL A 36 0.37 -26.93 60.43
C VAL A 36 -1.12 -26.81 60.11
N VAL A 37 -1.63 -25.57 60.07
CA VAL A 37 -2.94 -25.26 59.47
C VAL A 37 -2.74 -25.18 57.96
N PRO A 38 -3.44 -25.99 57.12
CA PRO A 38 -3.33 -25.85 55.68
C PRO A 38 -4.12 -24.61 55.23
N ALA A 39 -3.43 -23.47 55.09
CA ALA A 39 -3.98 -22.33 54.39
C ALA A 39 -4.04 -22.66 52.88
N LEU A 40 -5.26 -22.89 52.42
CA LEU A 40 -5.64 -23.21 51.05
C LEU A 40 -5.26 -22.02 50.13
N ARG A 41 -4.02 -21.99 49.62
CA ARG A 41 -3.57 -21.03 48.61
C ARG A 41 -4.09 -21.48 47.25
N TYR A 42 -5.29 -21.00 46.90
CA TYR A 42 -5.79 -21.03 45.54
C TYR A 42 -4.94 -20.09 44.68
N ALA A 43 -3.80 -20.60 44.19
CA ALA A 43 -3.01 -19.91 43.18
C ALA A 43 -3.75 -20.03 41.85
N SER A 44 -4.50 -19.00 41.47
CA SER A 44 -5.03 -18.85 40.12
C SER A 44 -3.86 -18.72 39.16
N GLN A 45 -3.45 -19.82 38.54
CA GLN A 45 -2.62 -19.75 37.34
C GLN A 45 -3.39 -18.94 36.29
N PRO A 46 -2.90 -17.79 35.82
CA PRO A 46 -3.56 -17.15 34.70
C PRO A 46 -3.40 -18.08 33.50
N SER A 47 -4.54 -18.58 33.02
CA SER A 47 -4.59 -19.34 31.78
C SER A 47 -3.86 -18.55 30.69
N ARG A 48 -3.10 -19.23 29.82
CA ARG A 48 -2.45 -18.59 28.66
C ARG A 48 -3.43 -17.80 27.78
N ILE A 49 -4.73 -18.06 27.95
CA ILE A 49 -5.85 -17.35 27.32
C ILE A 49 -6.05 -15.95 27.93
N ALA A 50 -5.89 -15.78 29.25
CA ALA A 50 -5.92 -14.48 29.92
C ALA A 50 -4.71 -13.61 29.54
N ALA A 51 -3.52 -14.20 29.40
CA ALA A 51 -2.33 -13.50 28.94
C ALA A 51 -2.45 -12.98 27.48
N LYS A 52 -3.21 -13.67 26.62
CA LYS A 52 -3.50 -13.21 25.25
C LYS A 52 -4.56 -12.10 25.18
N ARG A 53 -5.51 -12.06 26.12
CA ARG A 53 -6.45 -10.92 26.26
C ARG A 53 -5.82 -9.69 26.91
N ALA A 54 -4.74 -9.88 27.67
CA ALA A 54 -3.89 -8.82 28.19
C ALA A 54 -2.84 -8.32 27.16
N ALA A 55 -3.04 -8.59 25.86
CA ALA A 55 -2.59 -7.68 24.82
C ALA A 55 -3.41 -6.38 24.95
N LYS A 56 -3.11 -5.65 26.02
CA LYS A 56 -3.61 -4.33 26.39
C LYS A 56 -3.67 -3.53 25.11
N SER A 57 -4.88 -3.12 24.70
CA SER A 57 -5.02 -2.07 23.70
C SER A 57 -4.23 -0.88 24.25
N LYS A 58 -2.99 -0.71 23.79
CA LYS A 58 -2.19 0.44 24.17
C LYS A 58 -3.06 1.65 23.84
N THR A 59 -3.36 2.47 24.83
CA THR A 59 -4.23 3.62 24.60
C THR A 59 -3.57 4.50 23.52
N LEU A 60 -4.34 5.21 22.71
CA LEU A 60 -3.78 6.05 21.62
C LEU A 60 -2.69 7.00 22.15
N LYS A 61 -2.83 7.48 23.40
CA LYS A 61 -1.80 8.27 24.09
C LYS A 61 -0.51 7.48 24.36
N GLU A 62 -0.62 6.21 24.77
CA GLU A 62 0.50 5.31 25.05
C GLU A 62 1.22 4.87 23.75
N MET A 63 0.49 4.70 22.63
CA MET A 63 1.10 4.46 21.32
C MET A 63 1.70 5.71 20.68
N ALA A 64 1.17 6.91 20.97
CA ALA A 64 1.77 8.17 20.53
C ALA A 64 3.08 8.47 21.28
N ALA A 65 3.21 8.01 22.52
CA ALA A 65 4.39 8.25 23.35
C ALA A 65 5.48 7.17 23.22
N THR A 66 5.18 6.01 22.62
CA THR A 66 6.16 4.94 22.46
C THR A 66 6.99 5.11 21.17
N PRO A 67 8.30 4.84 21.20
CA PRO A 67 9.15 4.91 20.01
C PRO A 67 8.78 3.83 18.99
N ALA A 68 9.01 4.11 17.70
CA ALA A 68 8.71 3.19 16.60
C ALA A 68 9.61 1.94 16.63
N ASP A 69 8.99 0.77 16.75
CA ASP A 69 9.65 -0.54 16.81
C ASP A 69 9.90 -1.17 15.42
N GLY A 70 9.54 -0.47 14.33
CA GLY A 70 9.67 -0.96 12.95
C GLY A 70 8.70 -2.09 12.55
N SER A 71 7.98 -2.67 13.52
CA SER A 71 6.99 -3.74 13.33
C SER A 71 5.94 -3.37 12.28
N ALA A 72 5.38 -2.15 12.31
CA ALA A 72 4.40 -1.68 11.33
C ALA A 72 4.93 -1.69 9.88
N ILE A 73 6.21 -1.36 9.69
CA ILE A 73 6.85 -1.36 8.37
C ILE A 73 7.04 -2.81 7.87
N SER A 74 7.43 -3.72 8.77
CA SER A 74 7.59 -5.14 8.43
C SER A 74 6.25 -5.78 8.03
N VAL A 75 5.18 -5.47 8.77
CA VAL A 75 3.81 -5.92 8.45
C VAL A 75 3.36 -5.33 7.11
N GLY A 76 3.61 -4.04 6.87
CA GLY A 76 3.30 -3.39 5.59
C GLY A 76 4.02 -4.03 4.40
N ARG A 77 5.31 -4.38 4.54
CA ARG A 77 6.07 -5.10 3.52
C ARG A 77 5.52 -6.50 3.27
N GLY A 78 5.18 -7.24 4.33
CA GLY A 78 4.56 -8.56 4.23
C GLY A 78 3.21 -8.52 3.52
N ALA A 79 2.35 -7.54 3.88
CA ALA A 79 1.07 -7.32 3.23
C ALA A 79 1.25 -6.99 1.73
N LEU A 80 2.22 -6.12 1.40
CA LEU A 80 2.52 -5.78 0.01
C LEU A 80 3.01 -7.00 -0.79
N ALA A 81 3.90 -7.82 -0.22
CA ALA A 81 4.36 -9.05 -0.86
C ALA A 81 3.21 -10.04 -1.10
N GLY A 82 2.29 -10.17 -0.14
CA GLY A 82 1.07 -10.97 -0.30
C GLY A 82 0.18 -10.44 -1.42
N ALA A 83 -0.06 -9.14 -1.48
CA ALA A 83 -0.86 -8.52 -2.55
C ALA A 83 -0.21 -8.70 -3.94
N ALA A 84 1.12 -8.58 -4.04
CA ALA A 84 1.84 -8.83 -5.28
C ALA A 84 1.72 -10.30 -5.73
N ALA A 85 1.83 -11.25 -4.80
CA ALA A 85 1.64 -12.68 -5.11
C ALA A 85 0.20 -12.96 -5.61
N VAL A 86 -0.81 -12.33 -5.01
CA VAL A 86 -2.20 -12.42 -5.48
C VAL A 86 -2.35 -11.80 -6.87
N GLY A 87 -1.74 -10.64 -7.13
CA GLY A 87 -1.79 -9.99 -8.45
C GLY A 87 -1.14 -10.84 -9.56
N ILE A 88 0.03 -11.43 -9.29
CA ILE A 88 0.70 -12.34 -10.24
C ILE A 88 -0.13 -13.61 -10.43
N GLY A 89 -0.66 -14.20 -9.34
CA GLY A 89 -1.53 -15.36 -9.42
C GLY A 89 -2.79 -15.09 -10.24
N ALA A 90 -3.41 -13.92 -10.08
CA ALA A 90 -4.54 -13.48 -10.88
C ALA A 90 -4.16 -13.30 -12.36
N LEU A 91 -2.99 -12.71 -12.65
CA LEU A 91 -2.49 -12.59 -14.02
C LEU A 91 -2.30 -13.96 -14.67
N CYS A 92 -1.69 -14.90 -13.97
CA CYS A 92 -1.51 -16.26 -14.48
C CYS A 92 -2.86 -16.96 -14.69
N TYR A 93 -3.79 -16.82 -13.74
CA TYR A 93 -5.10 -17.48 -13.82
C TYR A 93 -5.96 -16.95 -14.96
N TYR A 94 -6.10 -15.63 -15.08
CA TYR A 94 -6.89 -15.00 -16.13
C TYR A 94 -6.16 -14.98 -17.48
N GLY A 95 -4.84 -14.76 -17.48
CA GLY A 95 -4.03 -14.73 -18.70
C GLY A 95 -3.86 -16.09 -19.38
N LEU A 96 -3.89 -17.19 -18.62
CA LEU A 96 -3.90 -18.55 -19.18
C LEU A 96 -5.31 -19.04 -19.56
N GLY A 97 -6.34 -18.20 -19.47
CA GLY A 97 -7.70 -18.56 -19.86
C GLY A 97 -8.35 -19.63 -18.97
N MET A 98 -7.90 -19.78 -17.72
CA MET A 98 -8.51 -20.74 -16.78
C MET A 98 -9.87 -20.27 -16.23
N SER A 99 -10.26 -19.02 -16.51
CA SER A 99 -11.60 -18.51 -16.19
C SER A 99 -12.63 -18.99 -17.21
N LYS A 100 -13.81 -19.38 -16.71
CA LYS A 100 -14.96 -19.78 -17.54
C LYS A 100 -15.67 -18.60 -18.21
N ASP A 101 -15.39 -17.38 -17.74
CA ASP A 101 -15.95 -16.14 -18.28
C ASP A 101 -14.97 -15.53 -19.30
N VAL A 102 -15.51 -15.01 -20.40
CA VAL A 102 -14.75 -14.34 -21.47
C VAL A 102 -14.04 -13.10 -20.89
N GLY A 103 -12.73 -13.04 -21.06
CA GLY A 103 -11.92 -11.91 -20.58
C GLY A 103 -12.25 -10.62 -21.34
N ALA A 104 -12.00 -9.46 -20.72
CA ALA A 104 -12.22 -8.19 -21.40
C ALA A 104 -11.32 -8.01 -22.65
N LEU A 105 -10.18 -8.71 -22.73
CA LEU A 105 -9.27 -8.76 -23.86
C LEU A 105 -9.85 -9.57 -25.04
N GLU A 106 -10.43 -10.74 -24.76
CA GLU A 106 -11.09 -11.56 -25.80
C GLU A 106 -12.32 -10.83 -26.35
N ARG A 107 -13.07 -10.15 -25.46
CA ARG A 107 -14.16 -9.25 -25.86
C ARG A 107 -13.65 -8.05 -26.66
N ALA A 108 -12.47 -7.52 -26.32
CA ALA A 108 -11.85 -6.42 -27.05
C ALA A 108 -11.42 -6.78 -28.46
N ALA A 109 -11.10 -8.05 -28.73
CA ALA A 109 -10.84 -8.53 -30.09
C ALA A 109 -12.07 -8.40 -31.01
N MET A 110 -13.28 -8.47 -30.45
CA MET A 110 -14.55 -8.31 -31.17
C MET A 110 -15.08 -6.88 -31.19
N TRP A 111 -14.34 -5.90 -30.63
CA TRP A 111 -14.83 -4.53 -30.55
C TRP A 111 -14.87 -3.82 -31.92
N PRO A 112 -15.93 -3.06 -32.20
CA PRO A 112 -15.97 -2.10 -33.30
C PRO A 112 -14.87 -1.04 -33.17
N ASP A 113 -14.43 -0.48 -34.30
CA ASP A 113 -13.31 0.47 -34.36
C ASP A 113 -13.51 1.70 -33.46
N TYR A 114 -14.73 2.21 -33.34
CA TYR A 114 -15.04 3.38 -32.50
C TYR A 114 -14.80 3.13 -31.00
N VAL A 115 -14.99 1.91 -30.49
CA VAL A 115 -14.72 1.58 -29.07
C VAL A 115 -13.22 1.58 -28.83
N ARG A 116 -12.46 1.02 -29.78
CA ARG A 116 -11.00 0.97 -29.74
C ARG A 116 -10.40 2.37 -29.76
N GLU A 117 -10.91 3.26 -30.61
CA GLU A 117 -10.47 4.66 -30.69
C GLU A 117 -10.75 5.42 -29.38
N ARG A 118 -11.91 5.20 -28.74
CA ARG A 118 -12.23 5.78 -27.43
C ARG A 118 -11.25 5.33 -26.35
N VAL A 119 -10.93 4.04 -26.28
CA VAL A 119 -9.96 3.52 -25.31
C VAL A 119 -8.54 4.05 -25.61
N GLN A 120 -8.13 4.05 -26.88
CA GLN A 120 -6.82 4.56 -27.30
C GLN A 120 -6.65 6.04 -26.98
N SER A 121 -7.67 6.86 -27.25
CA SER A 121 -7.63 8.29 -26.92
C SER A 121 -7.55 8.52 -25.41
N THR A 122 -8.29 7.77 -24.59
CA THR A 122 -8.16 7.81 -23.13
C THR A 122 -6.73 7.50 -22.65
N TYR A 123 -6.11 6.44 -23.18
CA TYR A 123 -4.73 6.09 -22.83
C TYR A 123 -3.70 7.09 -23.39
N ALA A 124 -3.96 7.71 -24.54
CA ALA A 124 -3.12 8.76 -25.08
C ALA A 124 -3.11 10.00 -24.17
N TYR A 125 -4.30 10.46 -23.73
CA TYR A 125 -4.38 11.54 -22.75
C TYR A 125 -3.70 11.14 -21.44
N PHE A 126 -3.93 9.94 -20.93
CA PHE A 126 -3.21 9.45 -19.74
C PHE A 126 -1.68 9.55 -19.89
N GLY A 127 -1.13 9.07 -21.01
CA GLY A 127 0.31 9.11 -21.28
C GLY A 127 0.85 10.53 -21.39
N VAL A 128 0.16 11.41 -22.11
CA VAL A 128 0.51 12.83 -22.22
C VAL A 128 0.41 13.52 -20.84
N GLY A 129 -0.54 13.11 -20.00
CA GLY A 129 -0.71 13.61 -18.63
C GLY A 129 0.52 13.32 -17.79
N ILE A 130 0.96 12.07 -17.76
CA ILE A 130 2.18 11.66 -17.06
C ILE A 130 3.40 12.42 -17.59
N ALA A 131 3.54 12.54 -18.92
CA ALA A 131 4.64 13.26 -19.53
C ALA A 131 4.63 14.76 -19.14
N SER A 132 3.46 15.39 -19.12
CA SER A 132 3.29 16.79 -18.73
C SER A 132 3.61 17.01 -17.25
N THR A 133 3.20 16.10 -16.38
CA THR A 133 3.51 16.11 -14.94
C THR A 133 5.01 15.96 -14.71
N ALA A 134 5.66 15.05 -15.42
CA ALA A 134 7.11 14.87 -15.35
C ALA A 134 7.86 16.11 -15.88
N ALA A 135 7.45 16.66 -17.01
CA ALA A 135 8.03 17.88 -17.58
C ALA A 135 7.89 19.07 -16.61
N SER A 136 6.71 19.24 -16.00
CA SER A 136 6.47 20.28 -15.00
C SER A 136 7.36 20.10 -13.76
N ALA A 137 7.47 18.88 -13.23
CA ALA A 137 8.32 18.60 -12.08
C ALA A 137 9.80 18.92 -12.38
N ILE A 138 10.29 18.59 -13.58
CA ILE A 138 11.66 18.90 -14.03
C ILE A 138 11.85 20.41 -14.22
N ALA A 139 10.86 21.10 -14.79
CA ALA A 139 10.91 22.55 -14.98
C ALA A 139 11.03 23.28 -13.63
N ILE A 140 10.26 22.84 -12.64
CA ILE A 140 10.27 23.42 -11.29
C ILE A 140 11.54 23.04 -10.53
N SER A 141 12.06 21.82 -10.71
CA SER A 141 13.29 21.40 -10.04
C SER A 141 14.53 22.21 -10.46
N ARG A 142 14.49 22.85 -11.64
CA ARG A 142 15.56 23.75 -12.10
C ARG A 142 15.50 25.13 -11.44
N ASN A 143 14.37 25.54 -10.88
CA ASN A 143 14.22 26.85 -10.24
C ASN A 143 14.12 26.73 -8.71
N PRO A 144 15.20 27.04 -7.95
CA PRO A 144 15.23 26.88 -6.50
C PRO A 144 14.21 27.79 -5.78
N ALA A 145 13.87 28.95 -6.34
CA ALA A 145 12.90 29.86 -5.74
C ALA A 145 11.48 29.27 -5.75
N ILE A 146 11.09 28.61 -6.85
CA ILE A 146 9.79 27.95 -6.97
C ILE A 146 9.79 26.67 -6.13
N MET A 147 10.88 25.89 -6.16
CA MET A 147 11.05 24.69 -5.33
C MET A 147 10.85 24.99 -3.84
N ALA A 148 11.45 26.06 -3.33
CA ALA A 148 11.33 26.45 -1.92
C ALA A 148 9.89 26.80 -1.50
N ARG A 149 9.04 27.20 -2.46
CA ARG A 149 7.61 27.48 -2.22
C ARG A 149 6.74 26.22 -2.30
N MET A 150 7.16 25.23 -3.08
CA MET A 150 6.47 23.93 -3.20
C MET A 150 6.79 22.97 -2.05
N MET A 151 7.80 23.27 -1.22
CA MET A 151 8.05 22.53 0.02
C MET A 151 7.12 23.02 1.14
N PRO A 152 6.20 22.19 1.66
CA PRO A 152 5.31 22.60 2.73
C PRO A 152 6.12 22.82 4.02
N LYS A 153 6.12 24.05 4.54
CA LYS A 153 6.80 24.43 5.79
C LYS A 153 5.97 24.13 7.05
N SER A 154 4.69 23.82 6.87
CA SER A 154 3.74 23.56 7.95
C SER A 154 2.69 22.53 7.51
N TRP A 155 2.01 21.92 8.47
CA TRP A 155 0.86 21.04 8.22
C TRP A 155 -0.26 21.75 7.45
N VAL A 156 -0.45 23.06 7.70
CA VAL A 156 -1.40 23.91 6.95
C VAL A 156 -0.97 24.04 5.49
N GLY A 157 0.33 24.21 5.22
CA GLY A 157 0.86 24.24 3.86
C GLY A 157 0.65 22.91 3.13
N ALA A 158 0.84 21.78 3.82
CA ALA A 158 0.60 20.46 3.27
C ALA A 158 -0.89 20.22 2.94
N LEU A 159 -1.80 20.60 3.85
CA LEU A 159 -3.25 20.57 3.58
C LEU A 159 -3.66 21.52 2.46
N GLY A 160 -3.06 22.71 2.40
CA GLY A 160 -3.31 23.69 1.34
C GLY A 160 -2.94 23.15 -0.04
N MET A 161 -1.78 22.48 -0.18
CA MET A 161 -1.38 21.83 -1.43
C MET A 161 -2.30 20.66 -1.79
N MET A 162 -2.69 19.84 -0.81
CA MET A 162 -3.65 18.75 -1.04
C MET A 162 -5.00 19.28 -1.52
N GLY A 163 -5.52 20.33 -0.86
CA GLY A 163 -6.76 21.01 -1.26
C GLY A 163 -6.65 21.62 -2.65
N LEU A 164 -5.52 22.24 -2.99
CA LEU A 164 -5.28 22.82 -4.32
C LEU A 164 -5.31 21.75 -5.43
N VAL A 165 -4.71 20.59 -5.19
CA VAL A 165 -4.76 19.45 -6.12
C VAL A 165 -6.19 18.90 -6.25
N MET A 166 -6.91 18.75 -5.13
CA MET A 166 -8.30 18.28 -5.15
C MET A 166 -9.23 19.25 -5.90
N CYS A 167 -9.12 20.55 -5.62
CA CYS A 167 -9.92 21.59 -6.27
C CYS A 167 -9.62 21.68 -7.77
N SER A 168 -8.35 21.67 -8.16
CA SER A 168 -7.99 21.69 -9.59
C SER A 168 -8.47 20.44 -10.34
N GLY A 169 -8.45 19.27 -9.69
CA GLY A 169 -9.03 18.04 -10.25
C GLY A 169 -10.55 18.14 -10.44
N PHE A 170 -11.26 18.67 -9.44
CA PHE A 170 -12.71 18.89 -9.51
C PHE A 170 -13.08 19.88 -10.63
N ILE A 171 -12.35 20.99 -10.75
CA ILE A 171 -12.53 21.96 -11.83
C ILE A 171 -12.23 21.32 -13.18
N CYS A 172 -11.14 20.56 -13.30
CA CYS A 172 -10.81 19.84 -14.52
C CYS A 172 -11.96 18.92 -14.93
N MET A 173 -12.61 18.22 -13.99
CA MET A 173 -13.72 17.31 -14.28
C MET A 173 -15.02 18.04 -14.64
N SER A 174 -15.29 19.20 -14.04
CA SER A 174 -16.55 19.95 -14.23
C SER A 174 -16.62 20.70 -15.56
N VAL A 175 -15.48 21.03 -16.17
CA VAL A 175 -15.44 21.67 -17.49
C VAL A 175 -15.99 20.71 -18.56
N PRO A 176 -16.96 21.11 -19.40
CA PRO A 176 -17.46 20.27 -20.48
C PRO A 176 -16.39 20.05 -21.55
N TYR A 177 -16.35 18.87 -22.14
CA TYR A 177 -15.47 18.58 -23.25
C TYR A 177 -15.99 19.22 -24.54
N THR A 178 -15.11 19.92 -25.24
CA THR A 178 -15.36 20.46 -26.58
C THR A 178 -14.35 19.84 -27.55
N GLU A 179 -14.83 19.39 -28.70
CA GLU A 179 -13.97 18.81 -29.74
C GLU A 179 -13.11 19.91 -30.38
N GLY A 180 -11.78 19.74 -30.38
CA GLY A 180 -10.81 20.71 -30.91
C GLY A 180 -9.39 20.52 -30.35
N VAL A 181 -8.38 21.09 -31.04
CA VAL A 181 -6.94 20.90 -30.73
C VAL A 181 -6.52 21.58 -29.42
N LEU A 182 -7.18 22.67 -29.02
CA LEU A 182 -6.92 23.43 -27.79
C LEU A 182 -8.24 23.91 -27.16
N GLY A 183 -9.08 22.97 -26.71
CA GLY A 183 -10.28 23.31 -25.93
C GLY A 183 -9.94 23.72 -24.50
N GLY A 184 -10.92 24.37 -23.83
CA GLY A 184 -10.80 24.75 -22.43
C GLY A 184 -10.56 23.56 -21.49
N LYS A 185 -11.03 22.36 -21.88
CA LYS A 185 -10.81 21.12 -21.14
C LYS A 185 -9.36 20.67 -21.15
N GLN A 186 -8.70 20.67 -22.32
CA GLN A 186 -7.31 20.28 -22.47
C GLN A 186 -6.40 21.23 -21.69
N LEU A 187 -6.71 22.53 -21.69
CA LEU A 187 -5.98 23.52 -20.88
C LEU A 187 -6.19 23.30 -19.38
N ALA A 188 -7.43 23.07 -18.93
CA ALA A 188 -7.70 22.77 -17.52
C ALA A 188 -6.99 21.49 -17.06
N TRP A 189 -6.96 20.48 -17.93
CA TRP A 189 -6.28 19.21 -17.70
C TRP A 189 -4.75 19.34 -17.69
N LEU A 190 -4.16 20.09 -18.61
CA LEU A 190 -2.73 20.40 -18.60
C LEU A 190 -2.36 21.25 -17.39
N ALA A 191 -3.21 22.19 -16.98
CA ALA A 191 -3.01 22.99 -15.77
C ALA A 191 -3.03 22.09 -14.52
N HIS A 192 -3.97 21.16 -14.42
CA HIS A 192 -4.04 20.20 -13.32
C HIS A 192 -2.80 19.27 -13.30
N SER A 193 -2.40 18.75 -14.46
CA SER A 193 -1.23 17.87 -14.59
C SER A 193 0.07 18.61 -14.26
N GLY A 194 0.22 19.85 -14.75
CA GLY A 194 1.33 20.73 -14.43
C GLY A 194 1.39 21.09 -12.93
N LEU A 195 0.25 21.38 -12.32
CA LEU A 195 0.15 21.66 -10.88
C LEU A 195 0.51 20.42 -10.04
N LEU A 196 0.08 19.23 -10.44
CA LEU A 196 0.51 17.99 -9.80
C LEU A 196 2.03 17.80 -9.91
N GLY A 197 2.60 18.09 -11.07
CA GLY A 197 4.06 18.08 -11.25
C GLY A 197 4.76 19.07 -10.32
N ALA A 198 4.15 20.22 -10.06
CA ALA A 198 4.66 21.22 -9.11
C ALA A 198 4.68 20.72 -7.67
N VAL A 199 3.58 20.09 -7.23
CA VAL A 199 3.47 19.50 -5.89
C VAL A 199 4.42 18.30 -5.74
N LEU A 200 4.71 17.59 -6.83
CA LEU A 200 5.67 16.49 -6.86
C LEU A 200 7.13 16.93 -6.95
N ALA A 201 7.40 18.17 -7.37
CA ALA A 201 8.76 18.65 -7.61
C ALA A 201 9.72 18.45 -6.41
N PRO A 202 9.33 18.65 -5.14
CA PRO A 202 10.19 18.36 -3.99
C PRO A 202 10.70 16.91 -3.93
N MET A 203 9.99 15.95 -4.53
CA MET A 203 10.44 14.56 -4.59
C MET A 203 11.71 14.38 -5.44
N THR A 204 11.99 15.31 -6.36
CA THR A 204 13.24 15.29 -7.15
C THR A 204 14.49 15.44 -6.27
N LEU A 205 14.35 15.98 -5.06
CA LEU A 205 15.42 16.06 -4.05
C LEU A 205 15.82 14.69 -3.47
N LEU A 206 14.96 13.66 -3.60
CA LEU A 206 15.29 12.29 -3.19
C LEU A 206 16.38 11.64 -4.08
N GLY A 207 16.65 12.24 -5.24
CA GLY A 207 17.67 11.81 -6.19
C GLY A 207 17.08 11.30 -7.50
N GLY A 208 17.58 11.81 -8.63
CA GLY A 208 17.10 11.45 -9.97
C GLY A 208 17.15 9.96 -10.27
N GLN A 209 18.24 9.27 -9.89
CA GLN A 209 18.38 7.83 -10.13
C GLN A 209 17.36 6.99 -9.35
N LEU A 210 16.97 7.44 -8.16
CA LEU A 210 15.95 6.77 -7.37
C LEU A 210 14.57 6.93 -8.01
N LEU A 211 14.26 8.13 -8.49
CA LEU A 211 12.99 8.40 -9.17
C LEU A 211 12.87 7.67 -10.52
N ILE A 212 13.94 7.57 -11.30
CA ILE A 212 13.94 6.79 -12.56
C ILE A 212 13.63 5.31 -12.28
N ARG A 213 14.22 4.74 -11.22
CA ARG A 213 13.91 3.36 -10.80
C ARG A 213 12.46 3.24 -10.34
N ALA A 214 11.99 4.19 -9.53
CA ALA A 214 10.59 4.21 -9.10
C ALA A 214 9.64 4.26 -10.30
N ALA A 215 9.93 5.11 -11.30
CA ALA A 215 9.13 5.25 -12.51
C ALA A 215 9.07 3.93 -13.31
N TRP A 216 10.19 3.22 -13.46
CA TRP A 216 10.21 1.91 -14.12
C TRP A 216 9.41 0.85 -13.34
N TYR A 217 9.49 0.82 -12.02
CA TYR A 217 8.67 -0.08 -11.21
C TYR A 217 7.18 0.27 -11.30
N THR A 218 6.84 1.55 -11.28
CA THR A 218 5.46 2.01 -11.49
C THR A 218 4.96 1.62 -12.87
N ALA A 219 5.75 1.82 -13.93
CA ALA A 219 5.36 1.41 -15.28
C ALA A 219 5.10 -0.10 -15.38
N GLY A 220 5.93 -0.92 -14.73
CA GLY A 220 5.71 -2.37 -14.63
C GLY A 220 4.45 -2.73 -13.84
N VAL A 221 4.18 -2.06 -12.72
CA VAL A 221 2.98 -2.28 -11.91
C VAL A 221 1.71 -1.85 -12.66
N VAL A 222 1.71 -0.65 -13.23
CA VAL A 222 0.59 -0.10 -14.01
C VAL A 222 0.32 -0.98 -15.22
N GLY A 223 1.33 -1.29 -16.03
CA GLY A 223 1.18 -2.14 -17.21
C GLY A 223 0.76 -3.56 -16.85
N GLY A 224 1.36 -4.14 -15.81
CA GLY A 224 1.02 -5.49 -15.33
C GLY A 224 -0.42 -5.57 -14.81
N LEU A 225 -0.85 -4.62 -13.99
CA LEU A 225 -2.21 -4.57 -13.47
C LEU A 225 -3.22 -4.25 -14.58
N SER A 226 -2.92 -3.33 -15.50
CA SER A 226 -3.79 -3.09 -16.66
C SER A 226 -3.95 -4.35 -17.52
N CYS A 227 -2.91 -5.19 -17.64
CA CYS A 227 -2.99 -6.50 -18.29
C CYS A 227 -3.90 -7.47 -17.50
N VAL A 228 -3.78 -7.54 -16.18
CA VAL A 228 -4.71 -8.31 -15.33
C VAL A 228 -6.15 -7.85 -15.53
N ALA A 229 -6.40 -6.54 -15.53
CA ALA A 229 -7.73 -5.97 -15.70
C ALA A 229 -8.31 -6.25 -17.08
N ALA A 230 -7.47 -6.24 -18.12
CA ALA A 230 -7.87 -6.62 -19.47
C ALA A 230 -8.18 -8.12 -19.57
N CYS A 231 -7.44 -8.99 -18.90
CA CYS A 231 -7.71 -10.43 -18.94
C CYS A 231 -8.89 -10.84 -18.03
N ALA A 232 -9.18 -10.08 -16.98
CA ALA A 232 -10.22 -10.44 -16.02
C ALA A 232 -11.62 -9.98 -16.47
N PRO A 233 -12.70 -10.71 -16.07
CA PRO A 233 -14.07 -10.34 -16.38
C PRO A 233 -14.46 -9.01 -15.72
N SER A 234 -15.09 -8.11 -16.49
CA SER A 234 -15.33 -6.69 -16.14
C SER A 234 -16.39 -6.48 -15.04
N GLU A 235 -17.23 -7.47 -14.78
CA GLU A 235 -18.31 -7.34 -13.78
C GLU A 235 -17.76 -7.44 -12.36
N LYS A 236 -16.69 -8.20 -12.13
CA LYS A 236 -16.24 -8.56 -10.77
C LYS A 236 -15.54 -7.42 -10.03
N PHE A 237 -14.69 -6.63 -10.69
CA PHE A 237 -14.05 -5.50 -9.99
C PHE A 237 -14.97 -4.30 -9.85
N LEU A 238 -15.97 -4.13 -10.72
CA LEU A 238 -16.93 -3.04 -10.56
C LEU A 238 -17.69 -3.11 -9.21
N TYR A 239 -18.01 -4.33 -8.74
CA TYR A 239 -18.63 -4.54 -7.42
C TYR A 239 -17.71 -4.19 -6.24
N ILE A 240 -16.39 -4.16 -6.45
CA ILE A 240 -15.39 -3.89 -5.41
C ILE A 240 -15.21 -2.38 -5.16
N GLY A 241 -15.86 -1.50 -5.95
CA GLY A 241 -15.77 -0.05 -5.78
C GLY A 241 -16.15 0.45 -4.38
N GLY A 242 -17.15 -0.16 -3.72
CA GLY A 242 -17.58 0.21 -2.37
C GLY A 242 -16.49 -0.01 -1.30
N PRO A 243 -15.97 -1.24 -1.14
CA PRO A 243 -14.83 -1.51 -0.26
C PRO A 243 -13.57 -0.68 -0.58
N LEU A 244 -13.29 -0.43 -1.86
CA LEU A 244 -12.17 0.43 -2.29
C LEU A 244 -12.34 1.88 -1.79
N ALA A 245 -13.55 2.44 -1.91
CA ALA A 245 -13.84 3.78 -1.40
C ALA A 245 -13.70 3.86 0.13
N MET A 246 -14.12 2.84 0.87
CA MET A 246 -13.91 2.76 2.32
C MET A 246 -12.41 2.73 2.67
N GLY A 247 -11.64 1.92 1.95
CA GLY A 247 -10.18 1.88 2.13
C GLY A 247 -9.50 3.21 1.79
N LEU A 248 -9.99 3.94 0.77
CA LEU A 248 -9.49 5.26 0.42
C LEU A 248 -9.69 6.24 1.58
N GLY A 249 -10.85 6.20 2.24
CA GLY A 249 -11.12 6.96 3.46
C GLY A 249 -10.10 6.66 4.57
N VAL A 250 -9.73 5.39 4.77
CA VAL A 250 -8.69 4.99 5.74
C VAL A 250 -7.32 5.54 5.35
N VAL A 251 -6.95 5.47 4.07
CA VAL A 251 -5.65 5.98 3.60
C VAL A 251 -5.58 7.51 3.73
N ILE A 252 -6.65 8.22 3.39
CA ILE A 252 -6.74 9.68 3.55
C ILE A 252 -6.68 10.04 5.03
N ALA A 253 -7.42 9.36 5.90
CA ALA A 253 -7.37 9.57 7.33
C ALA A 253 -5.97 9.29 7.90
N ALA A 254 -5.27 8.26 7.40
CA ALA A 254 -3.90 7.95 7.79
C ALA A 254 -2.91 9.00 7.31
N SER A 255 -3.05 9.50 6.08
CA SER A 255 -2.26 10.60 5.53
C SER A 255 -2.46 11.90 6.32
N ILE A 256 -3.69 12.23 6.69
CA ILE A 256 -4.00 13.42 7.49
C ILE A 256 -3.48 13.23 8.93
N GLY A 257 -3.73 12.08 9.54
CA GLY A 257 -3.24 11.75 10.87
C GLY A 257 -1.71 11.81 10.96
N GLY A 258 -1.01 11.37 9.91
CA GLY A 258 0.45 11.44 9.82
C GLY A 258 1.03 12.86 9.86
N MET A 259 0.23 13.90 9.61
CA MET A 259 0.67 15.29 9.77
C MET A 259 0.67 15.76 11.24
N PHE A 260 -0.14 15.13 12.10
CA PHE A 260 -0.25 15.48 13.53
C PHE A 260 0.69 14.65 14.40
N PHE A 261 1.05 13.44 13.97
CA PHE A 261 1.91 12.54 14.73
C PHE A 261 3.28 12.41 14.07
N ALA A 262 4.35 12.62 14.85
CA ALA A 262 5.71 12.44 14.36
C ALA A 262 5.93 10.99 13.89
N PRO A 263 6.57 10.76 12.73
CA PRO A 263 6.80 9.42 12.19
C PRO A 263 7.72 8.54 13.05
N THR A 264 8.38 9.11 14.06
CA THR A 264 9.22 8.42 15.06
C THR A 264 8.41 7.73 16.15
N THR A 265 7.11 8.02 16.27
CA THR A 265 6.21 7.40 17.26
C THR A 265 5.63 6.09 16.72
N ALA A 266 5.20 5.17 17.60
CA ALA A 266 4.58 3.93 17.17
C ALA A 266 3.28 4.16 16.38
N LEU A 267 2.45 5.16 16.76
CA LEU A 267 1.32 5.57 15.94
C LEU A 267 1.74 6.21 14.61
N GLY A 268 2.69 7.15 14.62
CA GLY A 268 3.13 7.82 13.39
C GLY A 268 3.73 6.86 12.38
N SER A 269 4.54 5.90 12.83
CA SER A 269 5.08 4.82 11.98
C SER A 269 4.00 3.87 11.47
N GLY A 270 2.97 3.58 12.27
CA GLY A 270 1.79 2.83 11.85
C GLY A 270 0.98 3.56 10.78
N LEU A 271 0.67 4.84 10.99
CA LEU A 271 -0.04 5.70 10.04
C LEU A 271 0.76 5.82 8.73
N TYR A 272 2.08 5.99 8.82
CA TYR A 272 2.97 6.00 7.66
C TYR A 272 2.95 4.67 6.89
N ALA A 273 2.93 3.53 7.60
CA ALA A 273 2.89 2.21 6.97
C ALA A 273 1.55 1.98 6.25
N ILE A 274 0.42 2.34 6.87
CA ILE A 274 -0.91 2.30 6.25
C ILE A 274 -0.96 3.24 5.05
N SER A 275 -0.53 4.49 5.25
CA SER A 275 -0.53 5.53 4.23
C SER A 275 0.50 5.32 3.13
N THR A 276 1.40 4.34 3.22
CA THR A 276 2.40 4.03 2.18
C THR A 276 2.13 2.67 1.55
N TYR A 277 2.22 1.59 2.33
CA TYR A 277 2.04 0.22 1.86
C TYR A 277 0.56 -0.12 1.64
N GLY A 278 -0.29 0.20 2.62
CA GLY A 278 -1.74 -0.06 2.53
C GLY A 278 -2.37 0.70 1.36
N GLY A 279 -2.06 1.99 1.23
CA GLY A 279 -2.55 2.75 0.09
C GLY A 279 -1.91 2.35 -1.24
N LEU A 280 -0.69 1.78 -1.28
CA LEU A 280 -0.14 1.26 -2.55
C LEU A 280 -0.95 0.06 -3.05
N ILE A 281 -1.31 -0.86 -2.14
CA ILE A 281 -2.20 -1.98 -2.45
C ILE A 281 -3.57 -1.47 -2.91
N LEU A 282 -4.10 -0.47 -2.21
CA LEU A 282 -5.39 0.14 -2.52
C LEU A 282 -5.42 0.82 -3.89
N PHE A 283 -4.45 1.66 -4.22
CA PHE A 283 -4.36 2.31 -5.53
C PHE A 283 -4.05 1.32 -6.65
N SER A 284 -3.35 0.22 -6.34
CA SER A 284 -3.22 -0.90 -7.29
C SER A 284 -4.58 -1.55 -7.58
N GLY A 285 -5.44 -1.67 -6.56
CA GLY A 285 -6.82 -2.11 -6.72
C GLY A 285 -7.68 -1.10 -7.50
N PHE A 286 -7.55 0.19 -7.22
CA PHE A 286 -8.25 1.23 -7.98
C PHE A 286 -7.83 1.24 -9.45
N LEU A 287 -6.55 1.04 -9.74
CA LEU A 287 -6.07 0.95 -11.12
C LEU A 287 -6.74 -0.20 -11.88
N LEU A 288 -6.92 -1.37 -11.23
CA LEU A 288 -7.69 -2.48 -11.80
C LEU A 288 -9.15 -2.08 -12.06
N TYR A 289 -9.79 -1.47 -11.07
CA TYR A 289 -11.18 -0.99 -11.17
C TYR A 289 -11.35 0.04 -12.29
N ASP A 290 -10.50 1.06 -12.34
CA ASP A 290 -10.55 2.16 -13.30
C ASP A 290 -10.21 1.69 -14.72
N THR A 291 -9.30 0.74 -14.87
CA THR A 291 -9.03 0.11 -16.18
C THR A 291 -10.29 -0.55 -16.72
N GLN A 292 -11.00 -1.32 -15.90
CA GLN A 292 -12.26 -1.96 -16.31
C GLN A 292 -13.38 -0.93 -16.51
N LEU A 293 -13.40 0.13 -15.70
CA LEU A 293 -14.36 1.22 -15.85
C LEU A 293 -14.18 1.96 -17.19
N ILE A 294 -12.94 2.19 -17.63
CA ILE A 294 -12.63 2.77 -18.94
C ILE A 294 -13.18 1.88 -20.05
N MET A 295 -12.90 0.57 -20.01
CA MET A 295 -13.39 -0.39 -21.00
C MET A 295 -14.93 -0.42 -21.03
N LYS A 296 -15.57 -0.56 -19.86
CA LYS A 296 -17.04 -0.60 -19.75
C LYS A 296 -17.68 0.71 -20.20
N ARG A 297 -17.08 1.86 -19.87
CA ARG A 297 -17.56 3.18 -20.30
C ARG A 297 -17.39 3.34 -21.81
N ALA A 298 -16.30 2.88 -22.41
CA ALA A 298 -16.10 2.95 -23.85
C ALA A 298 -17.12 2.10 -24.63
N GLU A 299 -17.46 0.91 -24.11
CA GLU A 299 -18.47 0.01 -24.68
C GLU A 299 -19.91 0.53 -24.53
N THR A 300 -20.27 0.98 -23.32
CA THR A 300 -21.66 1.35 -22.99
C THR A 300 -22.04 2.73 -23.54
N TYR A 301 -21.06 3.50 -24.02
CA TYR A 301 -21.31 4.86 -24.47
C TYR A 301 -22.09 4.89 -25.79
N PRO A 302 -23.23 5.60 -25.84
CA PRO A 302 -24.15 5.54 -26.97
C PRO A 302 -23.51 6.01 -28.29
N ILE A 303 -24.00 5.46 -29.40
CA ILE A 303 -23.51 5.77 -30.76
C ILE A 303 -23.91 7.19 -31.17
N MET A 304 -25.11 7.65 -30.78
CA MET A 304 -25.58 9.03 -30.97
C MET A 304 -25.71 9.73 -29.62
N PRO A 305 -24.60 10.20 -29.04
CA PRO A 305 -24.62 10.83 -27.74
C PRO A 305 -25.02 12.32 -27.86
N GLN A 306 -25.73 12.84 -26.86
CA GLN A 306 -26.07 14.27 -26.75
C GLN A 306 -24.84 15.13 -26.39
N ARG A 307 -23.75 14.49 -25.93
CA ARG A 307 -22.46 15.11 -25.63
C ARG A 307 -21.35 14.27 -26.27
N PRO A 308 -20.21 14.85 -26.64
CA PRO A 308 -19.07 14.05 -27.11
C PRO A 308 -18.50 13.16 -25.99
N TYR A 309 -17.80 12.08 -26.36
CA TYR A 309 -17.11 11.24 -25.39
C TYR A 309 -15.95 12.01 -24.76
N ASP A 310 -15.84 11.97 -23.43
CA ASP A 310 -14.81 12.69 -22.67
C ASP A 310 -13.64 11.76 -22.31
N PRO A 311 -12.60 11.60 -23.16
CA PRO A 311 -11.47 10.72 -22.86
C PRO A 311 -10.66 11.21 -21.66
N ILE A 312 -10.59 12.53 -21.44
CA ILE A 312 -9.87 13.16 -20.32
C ILE A 312 -10.50 12.79 -18.97
N ASN A 313 -11.83 12.85 -18.88
CA ASN A 313 -12.54 12.50 -17.65
C ASN A 313 -12.47 10.99 -17.36
N ALA A 314 -12.43 10.16 -18.41
CA ALA A 314 -12.20 8.72 -18.27
C ALA A 314 -10.76 8.39 -17.83
N ALA A 315 -9.77 9.15 -18.31
CA ALA A 315 -8.35 8.95 -17.99
C ALA A 315 -7.95 9.46 -16.60
N MET A 316 -8.74 10.35 -16.00
CA MET A 316 -8.35 11.04 -14.76
C MET A 316 -8.18 10.08 -13.56
N GLY A 317 -9.00 9.04 -13.46
CA GLY A 317 -8.90 8.04 -12.39
C GLY A 317 -7.58 7.27 -12.44
N ILE A 318 -7.33 6.58 -13.57
CA ILE A 318 -6.08 5.84 -13.82
C ILE A 318 -4.83 6.74 -13.74
N TYR A 319 -4.93 8.01 -14.15
CA TYR A 319 -3.87 9.00 -14.00
C TYR A 319 -3.54 9.26 -12.52
N MET A 320 -4.55 9.54 -11.69
CA MET A 320 -4.35 9.81 -10.26
C MET A 320 -3.85 8.58 -9.51
N ASP A 321 -4.34 7.39 -9.82
CA ASP A 321 -3.84 6.13 -9.26
C ASP A 321 -2.37 5.89 -9.59
N THR A 322 -1.99 6.12 -10.85
CA THR A 322 -0.62 5.95 -11.30
C THR A 322 0.34 6.90 -10.58
N VAL A 323 -0.04 8.17 -10.44
CA VAL A 323 0.73 9.15 -9.67
C VAL A 323 0.84 8.73 -8.20
N ASN A 324 -0.26 8.30 -7.59
CA ASN A 324 -0.26 7.84 -6.20
C ASN A 324 0.63 6.61 -5.98
N ILE A 325 0.59 5.63 -6.88
CA ILE A 325 1.48 4.45 -6.86
C ILE A 325 2.93 4.90 -6.99
N PHE A 326 3.25 5.81 -7.92
CA PHE A 326 4.60 6.34 -8.11
C PHE A 326 5.15 6.98 -6.83
N ILE A 327 4.39 7.88 -6.20
CA ILE A 327 4.81 8.57 -4.97
C ILE A 327 5.17 7.53 -3.89
N ARG A 328 4.35 6.48 -3.75
CA ARG A 328 4.53 5.44 -2.73
C ARG A 328 5.72 4.56 -3.00
N ILE A 329 5.93 4.14 -4.25
CA ILE A 329 7.12 3.39 -4.64
C ILE A 329 8.38 4.23 -4.39
N ALA A 330 8.39 5.50 -4.79
CA ALA A 330 9.50 6.41 -4.53
C ALA A 330 9.79 6.57 -3.02
N MET A 331 8.76 6.71 -2.18
CA MET A 331 8.90 6.75 -0.72
C MET A 331 9.49 5.45 -0.15
N ILE A 332 9.01 4.29 -0.61
CA ILE A 332 9.52 2.97 -0.17
C ILE A 332 10.99 2.82 -0.54
N LEU A 333 11.38 3.20 -1.76
CA LEU A 333 12.76 3.14 -2.22
C LEU A 333 13.67 4.11 -1.43
N SER A 334 13.18 5.32 -1.16
CA SER A 334 13.91 6.32 -0.36
C SER A 334 14.24 5.78 1.04
N ASN A 335 13.24 5.22 1.72
CA ASN A 335 13.41 4.65 3.06
C ASN A 335 14.28 3.39 3.05
N SER A 336 14.24 2.60 1.97
CA SER A 336 15.10 1.43 1.83
C SER A 336 16.56 1.79 1.52
N SER A 337 16.82 2.93 0.88
CA SER A 337 18.16 3.39 0.54
C SER A 337 18.89 4.02 1.74
N GLY A 338 18.17 4.66 2.67
CA GLY A 338 18.75 5.23 3.89
C GLY A 338 19.25 4.19 4.90
N GLY A 339 18.65 2.99 4.90
CA GLY A 339 19.03 1.89 5.80
C GLY A 339 20.32 1.15 5.41
N ARG A 340 20.85 1.36 4.20
CA ARG A 340 22.05 0.69 3.68
C ARG A 340 23.35 1.48 3.93
N ARG A 341 23.24 2.62 4.63
CA ARG A 341 24.34 3.51 5.04
C ARG A 341 24.62 3.47 6.56
N LYS A 342 24.31 2.36 7.22
CA LYS A 342 24.76 2.06 8.57
C LYS A 342 25.52 0.74 8.58
#